data_AF-A0A838QWC9-F1
#
_entry.id   AF-A0A838QWC9-F1
#
_cell.length_a   1.000
_cell.length_b   1.000
_cell.length_c   1.000
_cell.angle_alpha   90.00
_cell.angle_beta   90.00
_cell.angle_gamma   90.00
#
_symmetry.space_group_name_H-M   'P 1'
#
loop_
_entity.id
_entity.type
_entity.pdbx_description
1 polymer ?
#
loop_
_entity_poly.entity_id
_entity_poly.type
_entity_poly.pdbx_seq_one_letter_code
_entity_poly.pdbx_strand_id
1 'polypeptide(L)'
;IGDGSGGAQFASVLSQHGYDYTFAQRNEGHSWGQWRGLIDNMLIELVGPTPVLDADFTEDGVVNAADHTLWRAGAGKAAGATRLDGDADGDRDVDGADFLLWQRQLGATADAAALAVPEPASGTIIGCCCAVGVAKKLAKRRAMRAR
;
A
#
# COMPACT_ATOMS: atom_id res chain seq x y z
N ILE A 1 -15.21 -30.83 9.44
CA ILE A 1 -14.84 -30.77 8.00
C ILE A 1 -16.12 -30.39 7.27
N GLY A 2 -16.21 -29.14 6.81
CA GLY A 2 -17.47 -28.50 6.40
C GLY A 2 -18.04 -29.02 5.08
N ASP A 3 -19.35 -28.94 4.95
CA ASP A 3 -20.24 -29.50 3.90
C ASP A 3 -20.18 -28.80 2.52
N GLY A 4 -19.10 -28.09 2.21
CA GLY A 4 -18.96 -27.39 0.92
C GLY A 4 -19.82 -26.13 0.76
N SER A 5 -20.63 -25.75 1.76
CA SER A 5 -21.39 -24.49 1.74
C SER A 5 -20.53 -23.22 1.92
N GLY A 6 -19.25 -23.38 2.28
CA GLY A 6 -18.33 -22.28 2.58
C GLY A 6 -18.08 -21.31 1.41
N GLY A 7 -18.31 -21.73 0.17
CA GLY A 7 -18.21 -20.85 -1.00
C GLY A 7 -19.25 -19.72 -1.00
N ALA A 8 -20.46 -20.00 -0.51
CA ALA A 8 -21.53 -19.00 -0.37
C ALA A 8 -21.24 -18.02 0.78
N GLN A 9 -20.63 -18.49 1.87
CA GLN A 9 -20.25 -17.64 3.00
C GLN A 9 -19.13 -16.67 2.62
N PHE A 10 -18.13 -17.12 1.85
CA PHE A 10 -17.03 -16.27 1.43
C PHE A 10 -17.47 -15.21 0.40
N ALA A 11 -18.28 -15.59 -0.59
CA ALA A 11 -18.85 -14.62 -1.53
C ALA A 11 -19.74 -13.57 -0.85
N SER A 12 -20.53 -13.99 0.15
CA SER A 12 -21.32 -13.06 0.96
C SER A 12 -20.44 -12.06 1.72
N VAL A 13 -19.29 -12.50 2.26
CA VAL A 13 -18.34 -11.61 2.94
C VAL A 13 -17.73 -10.61 1.95
N LEU A 14 -17.30 -11.06 0.77
CA LEU A 14 -16.72 -10.17 -0.23
C LEU A 14 -17.73 -9.12 -0.73
N SER A 15 -18.96 -9.54 -0.99
CA SER A 15 -20.07 -8.65 -1.37
C SER A 15 -20.42 -7.65 -0.27
N GLN A 16 -20.47 -8.08 0.99
CA GLN A 16 -20.76 -7.21 2.15
C GLN A 16 -19.72 -6.09 2.31
N HIS A 17 -18.48 -6.34 1.90
CA HIS A 17 -17.39 -5.36 1.97
C HIS A 17 -17.10 -4.65 0.64
N GLY A 18 -17.94 -4.83 -0.38
CA GLY A 18 -17.87 -4.08 -1.64
C GLY A 18 -16.71 -4.46 -2.57
N TYR A 19 -16.10 -5.63 -2.38
CA TYR A 19 -15.03 -6.09 -3.26
C TYR A 19 -15.59 -6.58 -4.60
N ASP A 20 -14.92 -6.25 -5.71
CA ASP A 20 -15.20 -6.85 -7.02
C ASP A 20 -14.60 -8.27 -7.08
N TYR A 21 -15.38 -9.24 -7.55
CA TYR A 21 -14.96 -10.64 -7.60
C TYR A 21 -15.57 -11.38 -8.79
N THR A 22 -14.81 -12.31 -9.37
CA THR A 22 -15.29 -13.25 -10.39
C THR A 22 -15.11 -14.68 -9.91
N PHE A 23 -16.18 -15.47 -10.02
CA PHE A 23 -16.18 -16.87 -9.58
C PHE A 23 -16.13 -17.80 -10.80
N ALA A 24 -15.15 -18.71 -10.83
CA ALA A 24 -15.11 -19.79 -11.82
C ALA A 24 -15.56 -21.11 -11.16
N GLN A 25 -16.68 -21.65 -11.62
CA GLN A 25 -17.10 -23.01 -11.24
C GLN A 25 -16.37 -24.03 -12.12
N ARG A 26 -15.66 -24.97 -11.50
CA ARG A 26 -15.15 -26.16 -12.19
C ARG A 26 -15.76 -27.41 -11.59
N ASN A 27 -16.30 -28.25 -12.46
CA ASN A 27 -16.83 -29.55 -12.06
C ASN A 27 -15.67 -30.56 -12.01
N GLU A 28 -15.22 -30.87 -10.80
CA GLU A 28 -14.25 -31.93 -10.59
C GLU A 28 -15.03 -33.25 -10.49
N GLY A 29 -15.08 -34.01 -11.58
CA GLY A 29 -15.86 -35.26 -11.72
C GLY A 29 -15.48 -36.42 -10.79
N HIS A 30 -14.89 -36.16 -9.62
CA HIS A 30 -14.32 -37.16 -8.71
C HIS A 30 -14.91 -37.17 -7.29
N SER A 31 -15.93 -36.38 -6.95
CA SER A 31 -16.66 -36.60 -5.69
C SER A 31 -18.10 -36.10 -5.74
N TRP A 32 -19.04 -37.05 -5.79
CA TRP A 32 -20.45 -36.94 -5.41
C TRP A 32 -21.11 -35.55 -5.48
N GLY A 33 -21.03 -34.88 -6.64
CA GLY A 33 -21.73 -33.61 -6.89
C GLY A 33 -21.27 -32.42 -6.05
N GLN A 34 -20.07 -32.46 -5.48
CA GLN A 34 -19.53 -31.37 -4.65
C GLN A 34 -18.78 -30.36 -5.53
N TRP A 35 -19.29 -29.13 -5.58
CA TRP A 35 -18.60 -27.99 -6.19
C TRP A 35 -17.54 -27.47 -5.24
N ARG A 36 -16.28 -27.39 -5.68
CA ARG A 36 -15.26 -26.58 -5.00
C ARG A 36 -15.12 -25.26 -5.75
N GLY A 37 -15.36 -24.15 -5.07
CA GLY A 37 -14.87 -22.86 -5.53
C GLY A 37 -13.35 -22.88 -5.43
N LEU A 38 -12.66 -22.99 -6.55
CA LEU A 38 -11.24 -22.73 -6.64
C LEU A 38 -11.07 -21.26 -7.02
N ILE A 39 -10.38 -20.51 -6.18
CA ILE A 39 -9.83 -19.22 -6.60
C ILE A 39 -8.51 -19.58 -7.31
N ASP A 40 -8.53 -19.66 -8.65
CA ASP A 40 -7.36 -20.06 -9.45
C ASP A 40 -6.17 -19.12 -9.19
N ASN A 41 -6.43 -17.83 -8.94
CA ASN A 41 -5.47 -16.83 -8.51
C ASN A 41 -6.16 -15.83 -7.56
N MET A 42 -5.66 -15.70 -6.33
CA MET A 42 -6.09 -14.65 -5.41
C MET A 42 -5.13 -13.47 -5.55
N LEU A 43 -5.57 -12.40 -6.23
CA LEU A 43 -4.87 -11.13 -6.18
C LEU A 43 -5.35 -10.39 -4.92
N ILE A 44 -4.57 -10.44 -3.84
CA ILE A 44 -4.75 -9.52 -2.72
C ILE A 44 -3.87 -8.33 -2.99
N GLU A 45 -4.47 -7.23 -3.44
CA GLU A 45 -3.83 -5.93 -3.34
C GLU A 45 -4.10 -5.41 -1.92
N LEU A 46 -3.09 -5.52 -1.05
CA LEU A 46 -3.17 -4.90 0.27
C LEU A 46 -2.93 -3.39 0.08
N VAL A 47 -3.97 -2.68 -0.34
CA VAL A 47 -3.97 -1.21 -0.31
C VAL A 47 -4.00 -0.85 1.17
N GLY A 48 -2.85 -0.42 1.72
CA GLY A 48 -2.82 0.18 3.06
C GLY A 48 -3.80 1.37 3.10
N PRO A 49 -4.25 1.81 4.29
CA PRO A 49 -5.05 3.03 4.36
C PRO A 49 -4.32 4.13 3.60
N THR A 50 -4.99 4.73 2.60
CA THR A 50 -4.45 5.89 1.91
C THR A 50 -4.09 6.92 2.98
N PRO A 51 -2.86 7.44 3.01
CA PRO A 51 -2.50 8.45 3.99
C PRO A 51 -3.52 9.59 3.90
N VAL A 52 -4.27 9.77 4.98
CA VAL A 52 -5.24 10.86 5.10
C VAL A 52 -4.43 12.13 5.32
N LEU A 53 -4.62 13.10 4.43
CA LEU A 53 -4.07 14.43 4.57
C LEU A 53 -5.14 15.30 5.23
N ASP A 54 -4.97 15.57 6.53
CA ASP A 54 -5.97 16.31 7.31
C ASP A 54 -6.27 17.70 6.72
N ALA A 55 -5.26 18.33 6.11
CA ALA A 55 -5.35 19.64 5.46
C ALA A 55 -5.68 19.59 3.95
N ASP A 56 -6.05 18.43 3.40
CA ASP A 56 -6.62 18.32 2.05
C ASP A 56 -8.13 18.56 2.12
N PHE A 57 -8.50 19.84 2.07
CA PHE A 57 -9.88 20.29 2.18
C PHE A 57 -10.63 20.18 0.85
N THR A 58 -9.91 20.07 -0.27
CA THR A 58 -10.50 19.87 -1.60
C THR A 58 -10.77 18.42 -1.94
N GLU A 59 -10.23 17.47 -1.17
CA GLU A 59 -10.33 16.03 -1.37
C GLU A 59 -9.75 15.57 -2.72
N ASP A 60 -8.75 16.31 -3.24
CA ASP A 60 -8.08 16.00 -4.50
C ASP A 60 -6.82 15.15 -4.32
N GLY A 61 -6.47 14.80 -3.08
CA GLY A 61 -5.33 13.98 -2.71
C GLY A 61 -4.03 14.76 -2.59
N VAL A 62 -4.04 16.09 -2.67
CA VAL A 62 -2.84 16.94 -2.58
C VAL A 62 -3.08 18.22 -1.80
N VAL A 63 -2.31 18.43 -0.72
CA VAL A 63 -2.38 19.69 0.05
C VAL A 63 -1.65 20.81 -0.69
N ASN A 64 -2.39 21.78 -1.19
CA ASN A 64 -1.86 22.86 -2.01
C ASN A 64 -2.54 24.23 -1.74
N ALA A 65 -2.38 25.17 -2.68
CA ALA A 65 -2.92 26.52 -2.56
C ALA A 65 -4.47 26.57 -2.66
N ALA A 66 -5.09 25.56 -3.26
CA ALA A 66 -6.53 25.39 -3.30
C ALA A 66 -7.08 25.15 -1.88
N ASP A 67 -6.46 24.26 -1.10
CA ASP A 67 -6.84 24.00 0.30
C ASP A 67 -6.63 25.23 1.17
N HIS A 68 -5.52 25.95 0.99
CA HIS A 68 -5.27 27.20 1.70
C HIS A 68 -6.37 28.26 1.44
N THR A 69 -6.97 28.25 0.24
CA THR A 69 -8.06 29.15 -0.10
C THR A 69 -9.34 28.77 0.65
N LEU A 70 -9.59 27.47 0.87
CA LEU A 70 -10.69 26.99 1.71
C LEU A 70 -10.47 27.31 3.19
N TRP A 71 -9.28 27.03 3.72
CA TRP A 71 -8.94 27.39 5.11
C TRP A 71 -9.14 28.89 5.37
N ARG A 72 -8.64 29.75 4.47
CA ARG A 72 -8.86 31.21 4.56
C ARG A 72 -10.33 31.62 4.55
N ALA A 73 -11.20 30.85 3.91
CA ALA A 73 -12.62 31.15 3.84
C ALA A 73 -13.34 30.85 5.17
N GLY A 74 -12.87 29.85 5.94
CA GLY A 74 -13.43 29.51 7.25
C GLY A 74 -12.65 30.06 8.45
N ALA A 75 -11.45 30.63 8.23
CA ALA A 75 -10.60 31.17 9.28
C ALA A 75 -11.34 32.09 10.27
N GLY A 76 -11.20 31.82 11.56
CA GLY A 76 -11.86 32.54 12.65
C GLY A 76 -13.23 31.98 13.05
N LYS A 77 -13.67 30.86 12.46
CA LYS A 77 -14.86 30.13 12.89
C LYS A 77 -14.60 29.47 14.25
N ALA A 78 -15.11 30.07 15.32
CA ALA A 78 -14.79 29.67 16.69
C ALA A 78 -15.50 28.40 17.22
N ALA A 79 -16.46 27.84 16.46
CA ALA A 79 -17.18 26.62 16.85
C ALA A 79 -17.98 26.04 15.68
N GLY A 80 -18.18 24.71 15.72
CA GLY A 80 -18.98 24.00 14.73
C GLY A 80 -18.35 24.03 13.33
N ALA A 81 -17.04 24.21 13.27
CA ALA A 81 -16.28 23.97 12.07
C ALA A 81 -16.34 22.48 11.71
N THR A 82 -16.30 22.25 10.41
CA THR A 82 -16.10 20.94 9.80
C THR A 82 -14.78 20.99 9.05
N ARG A 83 -14.27 19.82 8.67
CA ARG A 83 -13.04 19.73 7.87
C ARG A 83 -13.06 20.61 6.62
N LEU A 84 -14.20 20.68 5.92
CA LEU A 84 -14.38 21.52 4.73
C LEU A 84 -14.34 23.03 5.03
N ASP A 85 -14.58 23.43 6.28
CA ASP A 85 -14.41 24.81 6.73
C ASP A 85 -12.93 25.15 7.01
N GLY A 86 -12.03 24.16 7.03
CA GLY A 86 -10.61 24.36 7.36
C GLY A 86 -10.18 23.81 8.73
N ASP A 87 -11.03 23.05 9.41
CA ASP A 87 -10.75 22.36 10.68
C ASP A 87 -9.89 21.09 10.41
N ALA A 88 -8.59 21.25 10.43
CA ALA A 88 -7.62 20.19 10.16
C ALA A 88 -7.29 19.36 11.41
N ASP A 89 -7.36 19.91 12.62
CA ASP A 89 -7.09 19.14 13.85
C ASP A 89 -8.34 18.49 14.46
N GLY A 90 -9.52 18.84 13.96
CA GLY A 90 -10.80 18.23 14.34
C GLY A 90 -11.39 18.78 15.64
N ASP A 91 -10.92 19.92 16.13
CA ASP A 91 -11.37 20.51 17.40
C ASP A 91 -12.65 21.35 17.29
N ARG A 92 -13.16 21.51 16.06
CA ARG A 92 -14.37 22.26 15.67
C ARG A 92 -14.23 23.77 15.66
N ASP A 93 -13.02 24.30 15.64
CA ASP A 93 -12.75 25.68 15.23
C ASP A 93 -11.85 25.75 13.97
N VAL A 94 -11.52 26.97 13.53
CA VAL A 94 -10.61 27.19 12.41
C VAL A 94 -9.64 28.29 12.79
N ASP A 95 -8.44 27.90 13.21
CA ASP A 95 -7.48 28.80 13.82
C ASP A 95 -6.03 28.59 13.34
N GLY A 96 -5.06 29.04 14.14
CA GLY A 96 -3.64 28.90 13.84
C GLY A 96 -3.12 27.46 13.92
N ALA A 97 -3.73 26.58 14.71
CA ALA A 97 -3.39 25.16 14.81
C ALA A 97 -3.65 24.45 13.47
N ASP A 98 -4.79 24.72 12.85
CA ASP A 98 -5.13 24.20 11.52
C ASP A 98 -4.19 24.74 10.44
N PHE A 99 -3.88 26.03 10.50
CA PHE A 99 -2.96 26.63 9.56
C PHE A 99 -1.57 26.00 9.65
N LEU A 100 -1.11 25.72 10.87
CA LEU A 100 0.15 25.02 11.10
C LEU A 100 0.12 23.58 10.57
N LEU A 101 -1.03 22.89 10.63
CA LEU A 101 -1.20 21.58 9.98
C LEU A 101 -1.09 21.68 8.47
N TRP A 102 -1.79 22.63 7.85
CA TRP A 102 -1.68 22.90 6.42
C TRP A 102 -0.23 23.20 6.00
N GLN A 103 0.49 24.03 6.76
CA GLN A 103 1.90 24.32 6.48
C GLN A 103 2.79 23.08 6.56
N ARG A 104 2.55 22.20 7.52
CA ARG A 104 3.31 20.94 7.69
C ARG A 104 3.02 19.94 6.57
N GLN A 105 1.80 19.95 6.04
CA GLN A 105 1.37 19.03 4.98
C GLN A 105 1.49 19.63 3.58
N LEU A 106 1.88 20.90 3.42
CA LEU A 106 1.99 21.56 2.11
C LEU A 106 2.86 20.77 1.13
N GLY A 107 2.28 20.38 0.00
CA GLY A 107 2.91 19.58 -1.05
C GLY A 107 2.89 18.07 -0.78
N ALA A 108 2.30 17.60 0.32
CA ALA A 108 2.05 16.19 0.55
C ALA A 108 1.00 15.68 -0.44
N THR A 109 1.19 14.46 -0.91
CA THR A 109 0.24 13.73 -1.76
C THR A 109 -0.08 12.39 -1.13
N ALA A 110 -1.34 11.97 -1.20
CA ALA A 110 -1.80 10.72 -0.60
C ALA A 110 -1.20 9.47 -1.28
N ASP A 111 -0.56 9.60 -2.44
CA ASP A 111 0.06 8.50 -3.19
C ASP A 111 1.51 8.17 -2.80
N ALA A 112 2.09 8.82 -1.78
CA ALA A 112 3.49 8.61 -1.40
C ALA A 112 3.71 7.39 -0.49
N ALA A 113 3.27 6.19 -0.91
CA ALA A 113 3.63 4.92 -0.28
C ALA A 113 4.66 4.13 -1.10
N ALA A 114 5.72 4.78 -1.60
CA ALA A 114 6.92 4.07 -2.03
C ALA A 114 7.76 3.74 -0.79
N LEU A 115 7.38 2.68 -0.05
CA LEU A 115 8.32 2.06 0.88
C LEU A 115 9.54 1.66 0.07
N ALA A 116 10.68 2.30 0.32
CA ALA A 116 11.96 1.88 -0.21
C ALA A 116 12.24 0.48 0.34
N VAL A 117 11.82 -0.54 -0.41
CA VAL A 117 12.13 -1.94 -0.09
C VAL A 117 13.65 -2.06 -0.20
N PRO A 118 14.37 -2.35 0.91
CA PRO A 118 15.80 -2.59 0.83
C PRO A 118 16.01 -3.76 -0.13
N GLU A 119 16.78 -3.55 -1.20
CA GLU A 119 17.08 -4.64 -2.13
C GLU A 119 17.71 -5.80 -1.33
N PRO A 120 17.27 -7.05 -1.55
CA PRO A 120 17.88 -8.19 -0.88
C PRO A 120 19.37 -8.19 -1.22
N ALA A 121 20.21 -8.45 -0.21
CA ALA A 121 21.68 -8.47 -0.27
C ALA A 121 22.27 -9.54 -1.23
N SER A 122 21.50 -10.02 -2.21
CA SER A 122 21.84 -10.96 -3.27
C SER A 122 23.09 -10.53 -4.06
N GLY A 123 23.26 -9.23 -4.30
CA GLY A 123 24.45 -8.69 -4.99
C GLY A 123 25.76 -8.99 -4.24
N THR A 124 25.72 -8.94 -2.91
CA THR A 124 26.88 -9.24 -2.04
C THR A 124 27.26 -10.72 -2.08
N ILE A 125 26.29 -11.62 -2.18
CA ILE A 125 26.55 -13.08 -2.22
C ILE A 125 27.20 -13.46 -3.56
N ILE A 126 26.73 -12.88 -4.67
CA ILE A 126 27.31 -13.13 -6.00
C ILE A 126 28.73 -12.56 -6.07
N GLY A 127 28.96 -11.36 -5.53
CA GLY A 127 30.29 -10.75 -5.45
C GLY A 127 31.31 -11.60 -4.67
N CYS A 128 30.92 -12.15 -3.52
CA CYS A 128 31.76 -13.04 -2.73
C CYS A 128 32.08 -14.36 -3.45
N CYS A 129 31.13 -14.95 -4.17
CA CYS A 129 31.34 -16.18 -4.94
C CYS A 129 32.30 -15.98 -6.12
N CYS A 130 32.20 -14.84 -6.82
CA CYS A 130 33.07 -14.53 -7.96
C CYS A 130 34.53 -14.26 -7.53
N ALA A 131 34.76 -13.59 -6.40
CA ALA A 131 36.10 -13.29 -5.90
C ALA A 131 36.91 -14.54 -5.54
N VAL A 132 36.26 -15.55 -4.94
CA VAL A 132 36.90 -16.82 -4.56
C VAL A 132 37.27 -17.66 -5.80
N GLY A 133 36.45 -17.64 -6.84
CA GLY A 133 36.70 -18.38 -8.08
C GLY A 133 37.90 -17.88 -8.88
N VAL A 134 38.09 -16.55 -8.96
CA VAL A 134 39.20 -15.92 -9.68
C VAL A 134 40.54 -16.15 -8.97
N ALA A 135 40.57 -16.04 -7.64
CA ALA A 135 41.78 -16.26 -6.85
C ALA A 135 42.35 -17.68 -7.01
N LYS A 136 41.48 -18.71 -7.02
CA LYS A 136 41.90 -20.11 -7.22
C LYS A 136 42.47 -20.37 -8.62
N LYS A 137 41.92 -19.74 -9.66
CA LYS A 137 42.37 -19.91 -11.05
C LYS A 137 43.75 -19.29 -11.29
N LEU A 138 44.04 -18.15 -10.67
CA LEU A 138 45.33 -17.46 -10.78
C LEU A 138 46.45 -18.19 -10.02
N ALA A 139 46.16 -18.74 -8.83
CA ALA A 139 47.13 -19.52 -8.06
C ALA A 139 47.59 -20.79 -8.81
N LYS A 140 46.65 -21.54 -9.41
CA LYS A 140 46.98 -22.74 -10.21
C LYS A 140 47.85 -22.43 -11.44
N ARG A 141 47.61 -21.29 -12.11
CA ARG A 141 48.38 -20.89 -13.31
C ARG A 141 49.82 -20.48 -12.99
N ARG A 142 50.09 -19.94 -11.80
CA ARG A 142 51.44 -19.60 -11.34
C ARG A 142 52.26 -20.85 -11.01
N ALA A 143 51.64 -21.86 -10.39
CA ALA A 143 52.32 -23.12 -10.05
C ALA A 143 52.73 -23.95 -11.29
N MET A 144 51.96 -23.92 -12.37
CA MET A 144 52.29 -24.66 -13.61
C MET A 144 53.40 -24.02 -14.46
N ARG A 145 53.75 -22.75 -14.23
CA ARG A 145 54.83 -22.06 -14.98
C ARG A 145 56.20 -22.13 -14.29
N ALA A 146 56.26 -22.74 -13.10
CA ALA A 146 57.48 -22.87 -12.29
C ALA A 146 58.09 -24.29 -12.34
N ARG A 147 57.65 -25.12 -13.30
CA ARG A 147 58.21 -26.44 -13.64
C ARG A 147 58.62 -26.42 -15.11
#